data_AF-A0A7C3QJ13-F1
#
_entry.id   AF-A0A7C3QJ13-F1
#
_cell.length_a   1.000
_cell.length_b   1.000
_cell.length_c   1.000
_cell.angle_alpha   90.00
_cell.angle_beta   90.00
_cell.angle_gamma   90.00
#
_symmetry.space_group_name_H-M   'P 1'
#
loop_
_entity.id
_entity.type
_entity.pdbx_description
1 polymer ?
#
loop_
_entity_poly.entity_id
_entity_poly.type
_entity_poly.pdbx_seq_one_letter_code
_entity_poly.pdbx_strand_id
1 'polypeptide(L)'
;VQDLFFQLDDLHATLVDPDVTTVRLVLNPEKMVIKEAQRTYTYLNLFGYPTDLVICNRMLPASVNDAYFADWKASQATYRHQVEETFAPLPILDVPLFGKEIAGIQSLGELARAVYGESDPTEIRHRGRTQVTEQVDGEYLLKLKLPFASKGDIRLLTVGDELVVHVGHQKRNVILPRRLVGLPPLGARFEGDTLTIRFAKEERDGGRTSR
;
A
#
# COMPACT_ATOMS: atom_id res chain seq x y z
N VAL A 1 9.88 16.28 24.68
CA VAL A 1 9.93 14.85 24.27
C VAL A 1 8.52 14.29 24.15
N GLN A 2 7.64 14.44 25.15
CA GLN A 2 6.21 14.06 25.03
C GLN A 2 5.50 14.73 23.84
N ASP A 3 5.69 16.03 23.62
CA ASP A 3 5.05 16.75 22.51
C ASP A 3 5.43 16.19 21.12
N LEU A 4 6.66 15.68 20.97
CA LEU A 4 7.12 15.07 19.73
C LEU A 4 6.39 13.75 19.46
N PHE A 5 6.15 12.94 20.50
CA PHE A 5 5.41 11.69 20.35
C PHE A 5 3.96 11.95 19.94
N PHE A 6 3.28 12.91 20.57
CA PHE A 6 1.93 13.30 20.16
C PHE A 6 1.87 13.79 18.72
N GLN A 7 2.82 14.62 18.28
CA GLN A 7 2.88 15.09 16.90
C GLN A 7 3.11 13.96 15.89
N LEU A 8 3.94 12.96 16.24
CA LEU A 8 4.18 11.80 15.40
C LEU A 8 2.94 10.89 15.30
N ASP A 9 2.21 10.71 16.40
CA ASP A 9 0.99 9.93 16.43
C ASP A 9 -0.12 10.59 15.58
N ASP A 10 -0.31 11.90 15.72
CA ASP A 10 -1.30 12.65 14.95
C ASP A 10 -0.96 12.67 13.44
N LEU A 11 0.32 12.82 13.10
CA LEU A 11 0.80 12.73 11.72
C LEU A 11 0.54 11.33 11.16
N HIS A 12 0.89 10.28 11.90
CA HIS A 12 0.67 8.91 11.46
C HIS A 12 -0.82 8.63 11.26
N ALA A 13 -1.67 9.04 12.22
CA ALA A 13 -3.12 8.90 12.12
C ALA A 13 -3.69 9.58 10.85
N THR A 14 -3.18 10.76 10.51
CA THR A 14 -3.59 11.50 9.29
C THR A 14 -3.15 10.77 8.01
N LEU A 15 -1.95 10.19 8.00
CA LEU A 15 -1.40 9.52 6.81
C LEU A 15 -2.07 8.16 6.53
N VAL A 16 -2.59 7.48 7.56
CA VAL A 16 -3.28 6.19 7.41
C VAL A 16 -4.79 6.32 7.23
N ASP A 17 -5.35 7.53 7.37
CA ASP A 17 -6.78 7.79 7.13
C ASP A 17 -7.07 7.86 5.60
N PRO A 18 -7.79 6.88 5.03
CA PRO A 18 -8.08 6.81 3.60
C PRO A 18 -9.08 7.85 3.10
N ASP A 19 -9.74 8.60 4.00
CA ASP A 19 -10.61 9.71 3.60
C ASP A 19 -9.86 11.04 3.56
N VAL A 20 -8.63 11.09 4.09
CA VAL A 20 -7.80 12.30 4.14
C VAL A 20 -6.55 12.19 3.25
N THR A 21 -5.85 11.06 3.30
CA THR A 21 -4.57 10.85 2.61
C THR A 21 -4.63 9.64 1.70
N THR A 22 -3.93 9.70 0.57
CA THR A 22 -3.64 8.52 -0.26
C THR A 22 -2.35 8.66 -1.03
N VAL A 23 -1.78 7.54 -1.46
CA VAL A 23 -0.53 7.46 -2.21
C VAL A 23 -0.80 6.97 -3.63
N ARG A 24 -0.09 7.55 -4.60
CA ARG A 24 -0.13 7.14 -6.00
C ARG A 24 1.22 6.60 -6.42
N LEU A 25 1.23 5.36 -6.91
CA LEU A 25 2.46 4.72 -7.39
C LEU A 25 2.72 5.17 -8.83
N VAL A 26 3.95 5.61 -9.12
CA VAL A 26 4.36 5.96 -10.49
C VAL A 26 5.47 5.02 -10.92
N LEU A 27 5.33 4.38 -12.08
CA LEU A 27 6.28 3.42 -12.61
C LEU A 27 6.37 3.49 -14.13
N ASN A 28 7.49 3.06 -14.70
CA ASN A 28 7.60 2.80 -16.14
C ASN A 28 7.32 1.31 -16.40
N PRO A 29 6.77 0.94 -17.57
CA PRO A 29 6.45 -0.45 -17.96
C PRO A 29 7.74 -1.25 -18.26
N GLU A 30 8.50 -1.54 -17.22
CA GLU A 30 9.77 -2.26 -17.28
C GLU A 30 9.89 -3.24 -16.12
N LYS A 31 10.38 -4.47 -16.39
CA LYS A 31 10.40 -5.58 -15.43
C LYS A 31 10.98 -5.24 -14.05
N MET A 32 12.11 -4.53 -14.01
CA MET A 32 12.78 -4.19 -12.74
C MET A 32 12.01 -3.13 -11.96
N VAL A 33 11.46 -2.13 -12.66
CA VAL A 33 10.67 -1.05 -12.07
C VAL A 33 9.34 -1.58 -11.52
N ILE A 34 8.71 -2.53 -12.21
CA ILE A 34 7.51 -3.21 -11.71
C ILE A 34 7.81 -3.95 -10.40
N LYS A 35 8.93 -4.69 -10.32
CA LYS A 35 9.34 -5.36 -9.08
C LYS A 35 9.62 -4.38 -7.95
N GLU A 36 10.13 -3.19 -8.25
CA GLU A 36 10.34 -2.15 -7.25
C GLU A 36 9.02 -1.56 -6.77
N ALA A 37 8.10 -1.24 -7.68
CA ALA A 37 6.77 -0.78 -7.36
C ALA A 37 5.99 -1.81 -6.54
N GLN A 38 6.14 -3.11 -6.81
CA GLN A 38 5.60 -4.20 -5.99
C GLN A 38 6.10 -4.11 -4.55
N ARG A 39 7.42 -3.99 -4.34
CA ARG A 39 8.01 -3.84 -2.99
C ARG A 39 7.46 -2.59 -2.30
N THR A 40 7.42 -1.45 -3.00
CA THR A 40 6.88 -0.20 -2.46
C THR A 40 5.42 -0.35 -2.05
N TYR A 41 4.60 -0.99 -2.88
CA TYR A 41 3.19 -1.24 -2.57
C TYR A 41 3.02 -2.14 -1.35
N THR A 42 3.79 -3.23 -1.24
CA THR A 42 3.80 -4.07 -0.03
C THR A 42 4.15 -3.24 1.20
N TYR A 43 5.15 -2.35 1.12
CA TYR A 43 5.52 -1.49 2.25
C TYR A 43 4.42 -0.51 2.62
N LEU A 44 3.78 0.15 1.65
CA LEU A 44 2.66 1.06 1.93
C LEU A 44 1.53 0.32 2.65
N ASN A 45 1.15 -0.87 2.17
CA ASN A 45 0.12 -1.67 2.85
C ASN A 45 0.54 -2.11 4.26
N LEU A 46 1.81 -2.49 4.46
CA LEU A 46 2.35 -2.87 5.77
C LEU A 46 2.22 -1.75 6.82
N PHE A 47 2.43 -0.50 6.40
CA PHE A 47 2.32 0.67 7.27
C PHE A 47 0.91 1.26 7.32
N GLY A 48 -0.06 0.63 6.68
CA GLY A 48 -1.43 1.11 6.66
C GLY A 48 -1.68 2.26 5.68
N TYR A 49 -0.67 2.70 4.91
CA TYR A 49 -0.82 3.83 3.98
C TYR A 49 -1.70 3.43 2.79
N PRO A 50 -2.86 4.07 2.61
CA PRO A 50 -3.75 3.79 1.50
C PRO A 50 -3.09 4.19 0.18
N THR A 51 -3.26 3.34 -0.83
CA THR A 51 -2.84 3.62 -2.20
C THR A 51 -4.08 3.55 -3.07
N ASP A 52 -4.36 4.59 -3.86
CA ASP A 52 -5.59 4.67 -4.64
C ASP A 52 -5.39 4.47 -6.14
N LEU A 53 -4.16 4.65 -6.65
CA LEU A 53 -3.90 4.66 -8.08
C LEU A 53 -2.46 4.25 -8.42
N VAL A 54 -2.32 3.60 -9.57
CA VAL A 54 -1.02 3.38 -10.23
C VAL A 54 -0.97 4.20 -11.53
N ILE A 55 0.15 4.85 -11.78
CA ILE A 55 0.42 5.64 -12.99
C ILE A 55 1.54 4.95 -13.75
N CYS A 56 1.21 4.42 -14.93
CA CYS A 56 2.17 3.82 -15.85
C CYS A 56 2.69 4.91 -16.79
N ASN A 57 3.90 5.39 -16.51
CA ASN A 57 4.52 6.51 -17.20
C ASN A 57 5.30 6.08 -18.44
N ARG A 58 5.49 7.01 -19.38
CA ARG A 58 6.29 6.84 -20.61
C ARG A 58 5.80 5.71 -21.53
N MET A 59 4.48 5.58 -21.65
CA MET A 59 3.86 4.67 -22.61
C MET A 59 4.04 5.20 -24.03
N LEU A 60 4.56 4.37 -24.94
CA LEU A 60 4.68 4.76 -26.35
C LEU A 60 3.28 5.04 -26.92
N PRO A 61 3.03 6.22 -27.51
CA PRO A 61 1.72 6.56 -28.06
C PRO A 61 1.33 5.60 -29.19
N ALA A 62 0.04 5.26 -29.26
CA ALA A 62 -0.51 4.42 -30.32
C ALA A 62 -0.34 5.03 -31.73
N SER A 63 -0.16 6.36 -31.83
CA SER A 63 0.11 7.06 -33.09
C SER A 63 1.49 6.76 -33.68
N VAL A 64 2.44 6.28 -32.87
CA VAL A 64 3.76 5.86 -33.35
C VAL A 64 3.59 4.53 -34.05
N ASN A 65 3.70 4.49 -35.38
CA ASN A 65 3.52 3.27 -36.19
C ASN A 65 4.81 2.73 -36.83
N ASP A 66 5.95 3.35 -36.53
CA ASP A 66 7.24 2.93 -37.05
C ASP A 66 7.59 1.50 -36.59
N ALA A 67 8.08 0.69 -37.54
CA ALA A 67 8.47 -0.71 -37.32
C ALA A 67 9.61 -0.83 -36.30
N TYR A 68 10.49 0.16 -36.21
CA TYR A 68 11.58 0.20 -35.22
C TYR A 68 11.07 0.14 -33.77
N PHE A 69 9.89 0.72 -33.50
CA PHE A 69 9.27 0.73 -32.18
C PHE A 69 8.28 -0.42 -31.93
N ALA A 70 8.10 -1.33 -32.89
CA ALA A 70 7.11 -2.40 -32.79
C ALA A 70 7.36 -3.33 -31.59
N ASP A 71 8.60 -3.83 -31.46
CA ASP A 71 8.98 -4.74 -30.37
C ASP A 71 8.91 -4.06 -28.99
N TRP A 72 9.26 -2.77 -28.93
CA TRP A 72 9.18 -2.02 -27.70
C TRP A 72 7.72 -1.78 -27.27
N LYS A 73 6.83 -1.44 -28.21
CA LYS A 73 5.38 -1.34 -27.94
C LYS A 73 4.80 -2.68 -27.48
N ALA A 74 5.17 -3.79 -28.12
CA ALA A 74 4.73 -5.12 -27.71
C ALA A 74 5.23 -5.48 -26.29
N SER A 75 6.48 -5.14 -25.98
CA SER A 75 7.05 -5.33 -24.64
C SER A 75 6.35 -4.46 -23.59
N GLN A 76 6.10 -3.18 -23.88
CA GLN A 76 5.37 -2.28 -22.99
C GLN A 76 3.93 -2.76 -22.76
N ALA A 77 3.23 -3.25 -23.79
CA ALA A 77 1.90 -3.80 -23.64
C ALA A 77 1.89 -5.04 -22.72
N THR A 78 2.88 -5.93 -22.88
CA THR A 78 3.07 -7.09 -21.99
C THR A 78 3.29 -6.66 -20.54
N TYR A 79 4.19 -5.69 -20.32
CA TYR A 79 4.46 -5.17 -18.97
C TYR A 79 3.28 -4.41 -18.39
N ARG A 80 2.52 -3.68 -19.21
CA ARG A 80 1.31 -2.97 -18.80
C ARG A 80 0.20 -3.93 -18.37
N HIS A 81 0.05 -5.06 -19.07
CA HIS A 81 -0.84 -6.14 -18.63
C HIS A 81 -0.36 -6.73 -17.29
N GLN A 82 0.95 -6.98 -17.15
CA GLN A 82 1.51 -7.46 -15.89
C GLN A 82 1.26 -6.48 -14.73
N VAL A 83 1.35 -5.17 -14.96
CA VAL A 83 1.03 -4.12 -13.96
C VAL A 83 -0.45 -4.22 -13.56
N GLU A 84 -1.34 -4.40 -14.52
CA GLU A 84 -2.78 -4.58 -14.27
C GLU A 84 -3.09 -5.77 -13.39
N GLU A 85 -2.55 -6.94 -13.73
CA GLU A 85 -2.71 -8.14 -12.91
C GLU A 85 -2.08 -8.00 -11.53
N THR A 86 -0.92 -7.33 -11.46
CA THR A 86 -0.14 -7.17 -10.22
C THR A 86 -0.86 -6.27 -9.22
N PHE A 87 -1.34 -5.12 -9.67
CA PHE A 87 -1.85 -4.07 -8.78
C PHE A 87 -3.38 -4.06 -8.67
N ALA A 88 -4.08 -4.98 -9.34
CA ALA A 88 -5.51 -5.16 -9.12
C ALA A 88 -5.84 -5.26 -7.62
N PRO A 89 -6.89 -4.59 -7.13
CA PRO A 89 -7.93 -3.88 -7.88
C PRO A 89 -7.65 -2.37 -8.09
N LEU A 90 -6.41 -1.89 -7.94
CA LEU A 90 -6.09 -0.48 -8.14
C LEU A 90 -6.31 -0.07 -9.61
N PRO A 91 -6.95 1.08 -9.87
CA PRO A 91 -7.00 1.65 -11.20
C PRO A 91 -5.59 2.03 -11.69
N ILE A 92 -5.41 1.96 -13.01
CA ILE A 92 -4.17 2.34 -13.67
C ILE A 92 -4.45 3.45 -14.68
N LEU A 93 -3.66 4.53 -14.63
CA LEU A 93 -3.64 5.56 -15.66
C LEU A 93 -2.33 5.51 -16.45
N ASP A 94 -2.45 5.58 -17.77
CA ASP A 94 -1.31 5.58 -18.68
C ASP A 94 -0.93 7.01 -19.04
N VAL A 95 0.37 7.33 -18.95
CA VAL A 95 0.92 8.61 -19.38
C VAL A 95 1.76 8.39 -20.62
N PRO A 96 1.45 9.07 -21.74
CA PRO A 96 2.21 8.91 -22.95
C PRO A 96 3.64 9.42 -22.80
N LEU A 97 4.57 8.83 -23.53
CA LEU A 97 5.90 9.38 -23.73
C LEU A 97 5.78 10.66 -24.57
N PHE A 98 6.14 11.79 -23.98
CA PHE A 98 6.19 13.07 -24.68
C PHE A 98 7.49 13.21 -25.47
N GLY A 99 7.40 13.73 -26.70
CA GLY A 99 8.57 14.00 -27.55
C GLY A 99 9.37 15.25 -27.16
N LYS A 100 8.95 15.96 -26.11
CA LYS A 100 9.59 17.15 -25.55
C LYS A 100 9.69 17.01 -24.04
N GLU A 101 10.62 17.74 -23.44
CA GLU A 101 10.71 17.85 -22.01
C GLU A 101 9.46 18.54 -21.44
N ILE A 102 8.91 18.00 -20.35
CA ILE A 102 7.78 18.58 -19.64
C ILE A 102 8.31 19.61 -18.64
N ALA A 103 8.53 20.82 -19.14
CA ALA A 103 8.97 21.96 -18.34
C ALA A 103 8.03 23.16 -18.54
N GLY A 104 7.79 23.90 -17.47
CA GLY A 104 6.90 25.06 -17.44
C GLY A 104 5.42 24.72 -17.32
N ILE A 105 4.63 25.72 -16.93
CA ILE A 105 3.21 25.55 -16.57
C ILE A 105 2.35 25.01 -17.72
N GLN A 106 2.65 25.40 -18.95
CA GLN A 106 1.90 24.96 -20.13
C GLN A 106 2.10 23.46 -20.38
N SER A 107 3.35 22.99 -20.39
CA SER A 107 3.68 21.57 -20.56
C SER A 107 3.15 20.72 -19.40
N LEU A 108 3.20 21.23 -18.17
CA LEU A 108 2.56 20.59 -17.01
C LEU A 108 1.04 20.46 -17.20
N GLY A 109 0.39 21.46 -17.80
CA GLY A 109 -1.03 21.39 -18.15
C GLY A 109 -1.35 20.39 -19.27
N GLU A 110 -0.42 20.14 -20.20
CA GLU A 110 -0.54 19.04 -21.17
C GLU A 110 -0.41 17.67 -20.47
N LEU A 111 0.56 17.51 -19.57
CA LEU A 111 0.73 16.30 -18.76
C LEU A 111 -0.51 16.02 -17.90
N ALA A 112 -1.03 17.05 -17.21
CA ALA A 112 -2.22 16.92 -16.37
C ALA A 112 -3.44 16.44 -17.17
N ARG A 113 -3.68 17.02 -18.36
CA ARG A 113 -4.75 16.58 -19.27
C ARG A 113 -4.53 15.16 -19.80
N ALA A 114 -3.28 14.77 -20.08
CA ALA A 114 -2.98 13.42 -20.52
C ALA A 114 -3.23 12.37 -19.42
N VAL A 115 -2.92 12.70 -18.16
CA VAL A 115 -3.10 11.78 -17.02
C VAL A 115 -4.56 11.74 -16.57
N TYR A 116 -5.17 12.90 -16.34
CA TYR A 116 -6.45 13.02 -15.64
C TYR A 116 -7.64 13.35 -16.56
N GLY A 117 -7.38 13.82 -17.78
CA GLY A 117 -8.44 14.34 -18.66
C GLY A 117 -9.22 15.46 -17.99
N GLU A 118 -10.54 15.29 -17.93
CA GLU A 118 -11.47 16.21 -17.24
C GLU A 118 -11.75 15.79 -15.78
N SER A 119 -11.18 14.69 -15.31
CA SER A 119 -11.38 14.21 -13.94
C SER A 119 -10.61 15.06 -12.94
N ASP A 120 -11.15 15.18 -11.73
CA ASP A 120 -10.49 15.86 -10.62
C ASP A 120 -9.23 15.08 -10.20
N PRO A 121 -8.02 15.69 -10.20
CA PRO A 121 -6.81 15.02 -9.75
C PRO A 121 -6.81 14.75 -8.24
N THR A 122 -7.68 15.35 -7.44
CA THR A 122 -7.79 15.12 -5.98
C THR A 122 -8.71 13.96 -5.62
N GLU A 123 -9.45 13.41 -6.58
CA GLU A 123 -10.36 12.29 -6.35
C GLU A 123 -9.62 11.02 -5.89
N ILE A 124 -10.12 10.39 -4.83
CA ILE A 124 -9.64 9.09 -4.34
C ILE A 124 -10.25 7.98 -5.18
N ARG A 125 -9.42 7.35 -6.01
CA ARG A 125 -9.85 6.41 -7.06
C ARG A 125 -10.08 4.98 -6.58
N HIS A 126 -9.51 4.62 -5.44
CA HIS A 126 -9.70 3.33 -4.79
C HIS A 126 -9.61 3.47 -3.28
N ARG A 127 -10.59 2.90 -2.57
CA ARG A 127 -10.64 2.86 -1.10
C ARG A 127 -10.51 1.41 -0.63
N GLY A 128 -9.28 0.91 -0.65
CA GLY A 128 -8.94 -0.41 -0.12
C GLY A 128 -8.43 -0.30 1.31
N ARG A 129 -8.96 -1.12 2.24
CA ARG A 129 -8.37 -1.25 3.58
C ARG A 129 -7.13 -2.13 3.51
N THR A 130 -5.98 -1.54 3.83
CA THR A 130 -4.65 -2.18 3.93
C THR A 130 -4.54 -3.03 5.21
N GLN A 131 -5.24 -2.61 6.27
CA GLN A 131 -5.34 -3.26 7.56
C GLN A 131 -6.81 -3.34 8.01
N VAL A 132 -7.24 -4.48 8.55
CA VAL A 132 -8.56 -4.65 9.14
C VAL A 132 -8.43 -5.28 10.52
N THR A 133 -9.04 -4.66 11.52
CA THR A 133 -9.16 -5.23 12.86
C THR A 133 -10.61 -5.67 13.09
N GLU A 134 -10.81 -6.95 13.39
CA GLU A 134 -12.12 -7.53 13.65
C GLU A 134 -12.13 -8.21 15.02
N GLN A 135 -13.30 -8.31 15.64
CA GLN A 135 -13.50 -9.12 16.84
C GLN A 135 -14.31 -10.35 16.45
N VAL A 136 -13.78 -11.54 16.71
CA VAL A 136 -14.43 -12.83 16.39
C VAL A 136 -14.40 -13.71 17.63
N ASP A 137 -15.57 -14.14 18.08
CA ASP A 137 -15.74 -15.00 19.27
C ASP A 137 -15.03 -14.47 20.53
N GLY A 138 -14.88 -13.15 20.64
CA GLY A 138 -14.22 -12.44 21.75
C GLY A 138 -12.70 -12.29 21.60
N GLU A 139 -12.07 -12.94 20.62
CA GLU A 139 -10.67 -12.69 20.22
C GLU A 139 -10.60 -11.53 19.22
N TYR A 140 -9.43 -10.93 19.07
CA TYR A 140 -9.19 -9.93 18.03
C TYR A 140 -8.35 -10.50 16.88
N LEU A 141 -8.74 -10.17 15.66
CA LEU A 141 -8.03 -10.51 14.43
C LEU A 141 -7.48 -9.24 13.80
N LEU A 142 -6.16 -9.19 13.60
CA LEU A 142 -5.51 -8.18 12.78
C LEU A 142 -5.18 -8.80 11.41
N LYS A 143 -5.86 -8.32 10.38
CA LYS A 143 -5.62 -8.72 8.98
C LYS A 143 -4.78 -7.65 8.30
N LEU A 144 -3.63 -8.03 7.77
CA LEU A 144 -2.71 -7.18 7.03
C LEU A 144 -2.61 -7.70 5.60
N LYS A 145 -2.96 -6.87 4.62
CA LYS A 145 -2.75 -7.21 3.20
C LYS A 145 -1.28 -7.05 2.85
N LEU A 146 -0.62 -8.15 2.52
CA LEU A 146 0.79 -8.23 2.17
C LEU A 146 0.95 -8.80 0.75
N PRO A 147 0.50 -8.07 -0.28
CA PRO A 147 0.66 -8.54 -1.65
C PRO A 147 2.13 -8.79 -1.96
N PHE A 148 2.39 -9.88 -2.68
CA PHE A 148 3.74 -10.33 -3.11
C PHE A 148 4.67 -10.82 -2.00
N ALA A 149 4.22 -10.85 -0.73
CA ALA A 149 5.01 -11.49 0.31
C ALA A 149 5.05 -13.01 0.08
N SER A 150 6.26 -13.56 0.02
CA SER A 150 6.47 -15.01 -0.07
C SER A 150 6.12 -15.67 1.26
N LYS A 151 5.38 -16.78 1.23
CA LYS A 151 5.23 -17.67 2.40
C LYS A 151 6.62 -18.04 2.92
N GLY A 152 6.89 -17.69 4.16
CA GLY A 152 8.15 -17.98 4.86
C GLY A 152 7.89 -17.96 6.36
N ASP A 153 8.95 -18.06 7.16
CA ASP A 153 8.84 -18.00 8.61
C ASP A 153 8.20 -16.68 9.04
N ILE A 154 7.03 -16.75 9.67
CA ILE A 154 6.40 -15.61 10.31
C ILE A 154 6.92 -15.52 11.73
N ARG A 155 7.53 -14.39 12.09
CA ARG A 155 7.90 -14.10 13.48
C ARG A 155 7.20 -12.83 13.93
N LEU A 156 6.59 -12.90 15.10
CA LEU A 156 5.92 -11.79 15.73
C LEU A 156 6.63 -11.47 17.04
N LEU A 157 6.87 -10.19 17.28
CA LEU A 157 7.39 -9.70 18.55
C LEU A 157 6.62 -8.44 18.91
N THR A 158 6.05 -8.40 20.10
CA THR A 158 5.35 -7.20 20.58
C THR A 158 6.34 -6.35 21.39
N VAL A 159 6.43 -5.07 21.08
CA VAL A 159 7.31 -4.09 21.76
C VAL A 159 6.47 -2.84 22.05
N GLY A 160 6.02 -2.70 23.30
CA GLY A 160 5.13 -1.60 23.68
C GLY A 160 3.77 -1.70 22.99
N ASP A 161 3.42 -0.67 22.23
CA ASP A 161 2.24 -0.57 21.36
C ASP A 161 2.54 -0.97 19.90
N GLU A 162 3.74 -1.47 19.61
CA GLU A 162 4.12 -1.94 18.28
C GLU A 162 4.18 -3.47 18.20
N LEU A 163 3.85 -4.00 17.03
CA LEU A 163 4.03 -5.38 16.64
C LEU A 163 5.10 -5.46 15.54
N VAL A 164 6.25 -6.01 15.89
CA VAL A 164 7.29 -6.34 14.93
C VAL A 164 6.88 -7.60 14.17
N VAL A 165 6.55 -7.45 12.90
CA VAL A 165 6.22 -8.52 11.97
C VAL A 165 7.43 -8.83 11.10
N HIS A 166 7.83 -10.10 11.11
CA HIS A 166 8.82 -10.66 10.19
C HIS A 166 8.13 -11.63 9.25
N VAL A 167 8.26 -11.44 7.93
CA VAL A 167 7.79 -12.37 6.90
C VAL A 167 8.90 -12.60 5.89
N GLY A 168 9.49 -13.80 5.90
CA GLY A 168 10.59 -14.14 5.00
C GLY A 168 11.84 -13.30 5.28
N HIS A 169 12.22 -12.40 4.36
CA HIS A 169 13.37 -11.49 4.54
C HIS A 169 12.96 -10.08 4.98
N GLN A 170 11.67 -9.86 5.26
CA GLN A 170 11.11 -8.55 5.58
C GLN A 170 10.85 -8.47 7.09
N LYS A 171 11.36 -7.44 7.77
CA LYS A 171 11.13 -7.14 9.20
C LYS A 171 10.60 -5.73 9.34
N ARG A 172 9.46 -5.50 9.99
CA ARG A 172 8.93 -4.15 10.28
C ARG A 172 8.08 -4.07 11.53
N ASN A 173 7.94 -2.87 12.08
CA ASN A 173 7.09 -2.57 13.24
C ASN A 173 5.74 -2.04 12.73
N VAL A 174 4.64 -2.61 13.23
CA VAL A 174 3.27 -2.22 12.95
C VAL A 174 2.70 -1.61 14.22
N ILE A 175 2.24 -0.37 14.17
CA ILE A 175 1.55 0.23 15.33
C ILE A 175 0.24 -0.52 15.53
N LEU A 176 0.04 -1.04 16.74
CA LEU A 176 -1.19 -1.75 17.08
C LEU A 176 -2.32 -0.75 17.27
N PRO A 177 -3.49 -0.98 16.66
CA PRO A 177 -4.71 -0.29 17.05
C PRO A 177 -4.89 -0.35 18.57
N ARG A 178 -5.35 0.73 19.20
CA ARG A 178 -5.43 0.85 20.68
C ARG A 178 -6.03 -0.36 21.39
N ARG A 179 -7.01 -1.03 20.77
CA ARG A 179 -7.67 -2.24 21.31
C ARG A 179 -6.79 -3.49 21.36
N LEU A 180 -5.68 -3.51 20.63
CA LEU A 180 -4.73 -4.63 20.56
C LEU A 180 -3.48 -4.38 21.40
N VAL A 181 -3.25 -3.13 21.83
CA VAL A 181 -2.11 -2.76 22.66
C VAL A 181 -2.16 -3.53 23.98
N GLY A 182 -1.07 -4.21 24.33
CA GLY A 182 -0.98 -5.03 25.54
C GLY A 182 -1.56 -6.45 25.41
N LEU A 183 -2.22 -6.79 24.31
CA LEU A 183 -2.71 -8.15 24.07
C LEU A 183 -1.60 -9.01 23.44
N PRO A 184 -1.30 -10.21 23.96
CA PRO A 184 -0.32 -11.09 23.35
C PRO A 184 -0.87 -11.69 22.05
N PRO A 185 -0.04 -11.78 20.99
CA PRO A 185 -0.41 -12.51 19.79
C PRO A 185 -0.46 -14.02 20.08
N LEU A 186 -1.58 -14.67 19.76
CA LEU A 186 -1.80 -16.11 19.90
C LEU A 186 -1.23 -16.91 18.72
N GLY A 187 -1.08 -16.26 17.56
CA GLY A 187 -0.54 -16.88 16.36
C GLY A 187 -0.80 -16.06 15.11
N ALA A 188 -0.19 -16.47 14.00
CA ALA A 188 -0.38 -15.84 12.70
C ALA A 188 -0.52 -16.88 11.59
N ARG A 189 -1.32 -16.55 10.58
CA ARG A 189 -1.50 -17.37 9.39
C ARG A 189 -1.50 -16.49 8.15
N PHE A 190 -0.89 -16.99 7.08
CA PHE A 190 -0.93 -16.37 5.76
C PHE A 190 -1.90 -17.13 4.85
N GLU A 191 -2.94 -16.45 4.37
CA GLU A 191 -3.93 -16.98 3.42
C GLU A 191 -4.01 -16.05 2.22
N GLY A 192 -3.75 -16.57 1.01
CA GLY A 192 -3.66 -15.75 -0.20
C GLY A 192 -2.52 -14.73 -0.08
N ASP A 193 -2.88 -13.45 -0.03
CA ASP A 193 -2.01 -12.29 0.18
C ASP A 193 -2.17 -11.66 1.58
N THR A 194 -2.94 -12.27 2.46
CA THR A 194 -3.35 -11.67 3.73
C THR A 194 -2.73 -12.41 4.92
N LEU A 195 -1.99 -11.66 5.74
CA LEU A 195 -1.51 -12.11 7.05
C LEU A 195 -2.58 -11.82 8.10
N THR A 196 -3.13 -12.87 8.71
CA THR A 196 -4.06 -12.76 9.83
C THR A 196 -3.34 -13.11 11.12
N ILE A 197 -3.35 -12.18 12.07
CA ILE A 197 -2.74 -12.31 13.40
C ILE A 197 -3.86 -12.34 14.43
N ARG A 198 -3.87 -13.39 15.25
CA ARG A 198 -4.82 -13.56 16.35
C ARG A 198 -4.25 -12.97 17.62
N PHE A 199 -5.05 -12.22 18.35
CA PHE A 199 -4.73 -11.68 19.66
C PHE A 199 -5.69 -12.24 20.72
N ALA A 200 -5.18 -12.41 21.93
CA ALA A 200 -5.97 -12.87 23.07
C ALA A 200 -7.15 -11.93 23.36
N LYS A 201 -8.14 -12.42 24.12
CA LYS A 201 -9.23 -11.57 24.60
C LYS A 201 -8.69 -10.57 25.62
N GLU A 202 -9.32 -9.41 25.72
CA GLU A 202 -9.14 -8.54 26.89
C GLU A 202 -9.52 -9.36 28.13
N GLU A 203 -8.56 -9.65 29.01
CA GLU A 203 -8.91 -10.00 30.38
C GLU A 203 -9.59 -8.77 30.98
N ARG A 204 -10.92 -8.82 31.08
CA ARG A 204 -11.64 -7.88 31.96
C ARG A 204 -11.02 -8.06 33.33
N ASP A 205 -10.28 -7.05 33.78
CA ASP A 205 -9.70 -7.00 35.12
C ASP A 205 -10.83 -7.18 36.15
N GLY A 206 -11.01 -8.44 36.53
CA GLY A 206 -12.00 -8.89 37.49
C GLY A 206 -11.40 -8.78 38.87
N GLY A 207 -11.50 -7.58 39.46
CA GLY A 207 -11.55 -7.36 40.90
C GLY A 207 -10.31 -7.73 41.73
N ARG A 208 -9.63 -6.70 42.24
CA ARG A 208 -9.10 -6.67 43.61
C ARG A 208 -9.53 -5.35 44.26
N THR A 209 -10.72 -5.33 44.87
CA THR A 209 -10.97 -5.62 46.30
C THR A 209 -10.33 -4.60 47.22
N SER A 210 -11.19 -3.71 47.70
CA SER A 210 -11.07 -2.95 48.94
C SER A 210 -10.46 -3.76 50.09
N ARG A 211 -9.45 -3.20 50.75
CA ARG A 211 -9.31 -3.19 52.20
C ARG A 211 -8.31 -2.12 52.62
#